data_AF-A0ABD3XXB4-F1
#
_entry.id   AF-A0ABD3XXB4-F1
#
_cell.length_a   1.000
_cell.length_b   1.000
_cell.length_c   1.000
_cell.angle_alpha   90.00
_cell.angle_beta   90.00
_cell.angle_gamma   90.00
#
_symmetry.space_group_name_H-M   'P 1'
#
loop_
_entity.id
_entity.type
_entity.pdbx_description
1 polymer ?
#
loop_
_entity_poly.entity_id
_entity_poly.type
_entity_poly.pdbx_seq_one_letter_code
_entity_poly.pdbx_strand_id
1 'polypeptide(L)'
;MWSQVLLLFQCWIINTLSGYFLESRVPVPHPDLVFPQVGENEVGYTDPFLIIRNILSICMVLLQNGVSNIMVGALVPRLSPRHVSISQYTRRIRYINLHLNQALINMPRVSFHGLVGFCPRYLHADGVHFNSRGQRWFM
;
A
#
# COMPACT_ATOMS: atom_id res chain seq x y z
N MET A 1 15.71 -24.15 8.92
CA MET A 1 16.08 -22.75 8.66
C MET A 1 14.88 -22.11 7.97
N TRP A 2 13.90 -21.65 8.77
CA TRP A 2 12.63 -21.13 8.29
C TRP A 2 12.77 -19.62 8.08
N SER A 3 12.68 -19.20 6.83
CA SER A 3 12.68 -17.80 6.40
C SER A 3 11.50 -17.06 7.04
N GLN A 4 11.81 -15.94 7.68
CA GLN A 4 10.85 -15.12 8.41
C GLN A 4 9.79 -14.55 7.45
N VAL A 5 8.57 -14.58 7.98
CA VAL A 5 7.29 -14.44 7.28
C VAL A 5 7.12 -13.03 6.72
N LEU A 6 6.77 -12.95 5.44
CA LEU A 6 6.23 -11.78 4.77
C LEU A 6 4.88 -11.43 5.43
N LEU A 7 4.83 -10.39 6.27
CA LEU A 7 3.58 -9.86 6.79
C LEU A 7 2.96 -8.92 5.75
N LEU A 8 2.09 -9.48 4.90
CA LEU A 8 1.20 -8.70 4.04
C LEU A 8 0.13 -8.03 4.90
N PHE A 9 0.37 -6.79 5.31
CA PHE A 9 -0.65 -5.95 5.92
C PHE A 9 -1.53 -5.32 4.82
N GLN A 10 -2.59 -6.04 4.40
CA GLN A 10 -3.79 -5.38 3.87
C GLN A 10 -4.56 -4.83 5.06
N CYS A 11 -4.27 -3.61 5.49
CA CYS A 11 -4.77 -3.14 6.76
C CYS A 11 -5.40 -1.75 6.62
N TRP A 12 -6.68 -1.69 6.99
CA TRP A 12 -7.40 -0.48 7.39
C TRP A 12 -6.64 0.19 8.54
N ILE A 13 -5.81 1.18 8.23
CA ILE A 13 -5.01 1.85 9.25
C ILE A 13 -5.16 3.36 9.11
N ILE A 14 -6.06 3.90 9.94
CA ILE A 14 -5.81 5.15 10.65
C ILE A 14 -6.04 4.98 12.17
N ASN A 15 -6.86 4.02 12.64
CA ASN A 15 -7.14 3.84 14.08
C ASN A 15 -6.57 2.56 14.74
N THR A 16 -6.08 1.59 13.97
CA THR A 16 -5.75 0.26 14.55
C THR A 16 -4.30 0.12 14.98
N LEU A 17 -3.36 0.86 14.37
CA LEU A 17 -1.94 0.76 14.76
C LEU A 17 -1.60 1.49 16.06
N SER A 18 -2.34 2.51 16.47
CA SER A 18 -2.10 3.14 17.78
C SER A 18 -2.58 2.26 18.93
N GLY A 19 -3.65 1.48 18.76
CA GLY A 19 -4.20 0.63 19.83
C GLY A 19 -3.50 -0.73 19.99
N TYR A 20 -3.20 -1.43 18.89
CA TYR A 20 -2.66 -2.81 19.00
C TYR A 20 -1.21 -2.88 19.47
N PHE A 21 -0.40 -1.85 19.20
CA PHE A 21 1.01 -1.83 19.57
C PHE A 21 1.26 -1.38 21.02
N LEU A 22 0.33 -0.68 21.67
CA LEU A 22 0.53 -0.17 23.03
C LEU A 22 0.04 -1.12 24.14
N GLU A 23 -0.87 -2.05 23.86
CA GLU A 23 -1.51 -2.86 24.91
C GLU A 23 -1.16 -4.36 24.91
N SER A 24 -0.57 -4.90 23.84
CA SER A 24 -0.28 -6.33 23.77
C SER A 24 1.13 -6.66 24.30
N ARG A 25 1.20 -7.41 25.41
CA ARG A 25 2.45 -7.97 26.00
C ARG A 25 3.11 -9.06 25.13
N VAL A 26 2.78 -9.12 23.85
CA VAL A 26 3.39 -10.04 22.90
C VAL A 26 4.65 -9.36 22.38
N PRO A 27 5.83 -10.02 22.38
CA PRO A 27 7.00 -9.48 21.70
C PRO A 27 6.61 -9.17 20.26
N VAL A 28 6.53 -7.88 19.93
CA VAL A 28 6.21 -7.46 18.58
C VAL A 28 7.36 -7.96 17.72
N PRO A 29 7.14 -8.89 16.78
CA PRO A 29 8.21 -9.29 15.88
C PRO A 29 8.65 -8.03 15.13
N HIS A 30 9.94 -7.69 15.21
CA HIS A 30 10.52 -6.62 14.41
C HIS A 30 10.65 -7.15 12.97
N PRO A 31 9.79 -6.73 12.04
CA PRO A 31 9.82 -7.30 10.70
C PRO A 31 11.03 -6.73 9.94
N ASP A 32 11.74 -7.61 9.23
CA ASP A 32 12.85 -7.18 8.36
C ASP A 32 12.35 -6.40 7.13
N LEU A 33 11.13 -6.72 6.68
CA LEU A 33 10.47 -6.11 5.53
C LEU A 33 8.99 -5.91 5.83
N VAL A 34 8.48 -4.71 5.56
CA VAL A 34 7.05 -4.42 5.53
C VAL A 34 6.64 -4.01 4.12
N PHE A 35 5.52 -4.53 3.63
CA PHE A 35 4.93 -4.17 2.34
C PHE A 35 3.57 -3.47 2.54
N PRO A 36 3.52 -2.13 2.63
CA PRO A 36 2.26 -1.41 2.75
C PRO A 36 1.51 -1.38 1.42
N GLN A 37 0.30 -1.94 1.39
CA GLN A 37 -0.67 -1.79 0.29
C GLN A 37 -1.90 -1.03 0.80
N VAL A 38 -1.86 0.30 0.72
CA VAL A 38 -2.89 1.19 1.29
C VAL A 38 -3.11 2.43 0.43
N GLY A 39 -4.30 3.04 0.52
CA GLY A 39 -4.65 4.33 -0.09
C GLY A 39 -5.65 4.27 -1.24
N GLU A 40 -5.93 3.09 -1.81
CA GLU A 40 -6.81 2.95 -2.98
C GLU A 40 -8.29 3.25 -2.68
N ASN A 41 -8.69 3.16 -1.41
CA ASN A 41 -10.06 3.42 -1.01
C ASN A 41 -10.38 4.92 -1.01
N GLU A 42 -9.38 5.74 -0.76
CA GLU A 42 -9.46 7.18 -0.59
C GLU A 42 -9.37 7.92 -1.92
N VAL A 43 -8.79 7.29 -2.95
CA VAL A 43 -8.55 7.87 -4.30
C VAL A 43 -9.81 8.47 -4.92
N GLY A 44 -11.00 7.95 -4.61
CA GLY A 44 -12.24 8.45 -5.19
C GLY A 44 -12.63 9.85 -4.73
N TYR A 45 -12.25 10.27 -3.52
CA TYR A 45 -12.83 11.45 -2.88
C TYR A 45 -11.84 12.27 -2.07
N THR A 46 -10.62 11.77 -1.85
CA THR A 46 -9.59 12.44 -1.05
C THR A 46 -8.57 13.12 -1.94
N ASP A 47 -8.11 14.31 -1.55
CA ASP A 47 -7.03 15.01 -2.24
C ASP A 47 -5.79 14.10 -2.44
N PRO A 48 -5.25 13.98 -3.68
CA PRO A 48 -4.12 13.10 -3.94
C PRO A 48 -2.87 13.40 -3.09
N PHE A 49 -2.58 14.67 -2.80
CA PHE A 49 -1.43 15.04 -1.95
C PHE A 49 -1.61 14.54 -0.53
N LEU A 50 -2.83 14.57 -0.01
CA LEU A 50 -3.12 14.03 1.32
C LEU A 50 -2.89 12.51 1.38
N ILE A 51 -3.27 11.77 0.34
CA ILE A 51 -3.00 10.32 0.25
C ILE A 51 -1.48 10.06 0.24
N ILE A 52 -0.73 10.77 -0.61
CA ILE A 52 0.73 10.67 -0.70
C ILE A 52 1.36 10.95 0.67
N ARG A 53 0.98 12.07 1.30
CA ARG A 53 1.51 12.48 2.62
C ARG A 53 1.26 11.41 3.67
N ASN A 54 0.05 10.85 3.73
CA ASN A 54 -0.29 9.83 4.71
C ASN A 54 0.52 8.55 4.52
N ILE A 55 0.74 8.10 3.27
CA ILE A 55 1.58 6.93 2.97
C ILE A 55 3.03 7.19 3.43
N LEU A 56 3.59 8.37 3.12
CA LEU A 56 4.93 8.74 3.58
C LEU A 56 5.01 8.79 5.11
N SER A 57 3.99 9.31 5.80
CA SER A 57 3.93 9.30 7.26
C SER A 57 3.92 7.89 7.84
N ILE A 58 3.18 6.96 7.23
CA ILE A 58 3.21 5.53 7.63
C ILE A 58 4.62 4.97 7.51
N CYS A 59 5.31 5.22 6.39
CA CYS A 59 6.70 4.79 6.20
C CYS A 59 7.62 5.33 7.30
N MET A 60 7.50 6.62 7.64
CA MET A 60 8.31 7.24 8.69
C MET A 60 8.06 6.59 10.06
N VAL A 61 6.81 6.35 10.42
CA VAL A 61 6.44 5.69 11.68
C VAL A 61 6.99 4.26 11.73
N LEU A 62 6.88 3.49 10.64
CA LEU A 62 7.42 2.14 10.57
C LEU A 62 8.94 2.11 10.76
N LEU A 63 9.68 3.01 10.08
CA LEU A 63 11.13 3.13 10.25
C LEU A 63 11.51 3.50 11.69
N GLN A 64 10.77 4.41 12.33
CA GLN A 64 10.97 4.79 13.73
C GLN A 64 10.73 3.63 14.71
N ASN A 65 9.86 2.68 14.35
CA ASN A 65 9.57 1.48 15.14
C ASN A 65 10.51 0.30 14.84
N GLY A 66 11.62 0.54 14.14
CA GLY A 66 12.67 -0.45 13.94
C GLY A 66 12.46 -1.40 12.75
N VAL A 67 11.52 -1.11 11.85
CA VAL A 67 11.38 -1.87 10.59
C VAL A 67 12.63 -1.68 9.73
N SER A 68 13.20 -2.80 9.25
CA SER A 68 14.46 -2.76 8.51
C SER A 68 14.33 -2.17 7.10
N ASN A 69 13.34 -2.64 6.36
CA ASN A 69 13.04 -2.25 4.99
C ASN A 69 11.55 -2.09 4.78
N ILE A 70 11.16 -1.15 3.93
CA ILE A 70 9.77 -0.93 3.54
C ILE A 70 9.68 -0.98 2.02
N MET A 71 8.65 -1.65 1.51
CA MET A 71 8.36 -1.73 0.08
C MET A 71 6.93 -1.27 -0.14
N VAL A 72 6.76 0.00 -0.55
CA VAL A 72 5.45 0.60 -0.77
C VAL A 72 4.89 0.10 -2.10
N GLY A 73 3.74 -0.55 -2.04
CA GLY A 73 3.06 -1.03 -3.23
C GLY A 73 2.38 0.10 -4.00
N ALA A 74 2.43 0.01 -5.32
CA ALA A 74 1.73 0.90 -6.23
C ALA A 74 0.21 0.76 -6.05
N LEU A 75 -0.50 1.87 -6.07
CA LEU A 75 -1.97 1.86 -6.12
C LEU A 75 -2.43 1.21 -7.43
N VAL A 76 -3.31 0.23 -7.31
CA VAL A 76 -3.73 -0.59 -8.46
C VAL A 76 -4.97 -0.03 -9.16
N PRO A 77 -5.09 -0.20 -10.50
CA PRO A 77 -6.33 0.07 -11.20
C PRO A 77 -7.50 -0.74 -10.65
N ARG A 78 -8.67 -0.11 -10.64
CA ARG A 78 -9.95 -0.75 -10.30
C ARG A 78 -10.90 -0.64 -11.46
N LEU A 79 -11.66 -1.70 -11.69
CA LEU A 79 -12.75 -1.73 -12.66
C LEU A 79 -14.06 -1.20 -12.07
N SER A 80 -14.14 -1.15 -10.74
CA SER A 80 -15.29 -0.62 -10.02
C SER A 80 -14.83 0.36 -8.93
N PRO A 81 -14.17 1.48 -9.29
CA PRO A 81 -13.76 2.47 -8.31
C PRO A 81 -14.98 3.15 -7.68
N ARG A 82 -14.84 3.50 -6.41
CA ARG A 82 -15.88 4.24 -5.68
C ARG A 82 -15.79 5.73 -6.03
N HIS A 83 -16.93 6.41 -6.03
CA HIS A 83 -17.08 7.88 -6.12
C HIS A 83 -16.66 8.58 -7.42
N VAL A 84 -15.91 7.93 -8.30
CA VAL A 84 -15.40 8.52 -9.55
C VAL A 84 -15.47 7.51 -10.69
N SER A 85 -15.38 7.98 -11.94
CA SER A 85 -15.28 7.09 -13.09
C SER A 85 -13.94 6.35 -13.13
N ILE A 86 -13.88 5.22 -13.86
CA ILE A 86 -12.64 4.45 -14.09
C ILE A 86 -11.52 5.33 -14.66
N SER A 87 -11.85 6.23 -15.60
CA SER A 87 -10.85 7.12 -16.22
C SER A 87 -10.33 8.18 -15.25
N GLN A 88 -11.20 8.74 -14.41
CA GLN A 88 -10.79 9.66 -13.34
C GLN A 88 -9.93 8.95 -12.30
N TYR A 89 -10.36 7.78 -11.80
CA TYR A 89 -9.60 6.96 -10.87
C TYR A 89 -8.21 6.62 -11.42
N THR A 90 -8.15 6.15 -12.68
CA THR A 90 -6.89 5.77 -13.35
C THR A 90 -5.91 6.95 -13.45
N ARG A 91 -6.41 8.16 -13.75
CA ARG A 91 -5.57 9.37 -13.77
C ARG A 91 -5.02 9.69 -12.37
N ARG A 92 -5.86 9.58 -11.34
CA ARG A 92 -5.47 9.87 -9.95
C ARG A 92 -4.44 8.88 -9.42
N ILE A 93 -4.62 7.57 -9.62
CA ILE A 93 -3.62 6.58 -9.18
C ILE A 93 -2.29 6.76 -9.90
N ARG A 94 -2.29 7.12 -11.21
CA ARG A 94 -1.05 7.39 -11.95
C ARG A 94 -0.31 8.58 -11.36
N TYR A 95 -1.05 9.64 -11.05
CA TYR A 95 -0.50 10.82 -10.39
C TYR A 95 0.10 10.46 -9.03
N ILE A 96 -0.66 9.76 -8.17
CA ILE A 96 -0.22 9.37 -6.83
C ILE A 96 1.02 8.47 -6.90
N ASN A 97 0.99 7.42 -7.72
CA ASN A 97 2.11 6.48 -7.86
C ASN A 97 3.38 7.16 -8.37
N LEU A 98 3.26 8.08 -9.35
CA LEU A 98 4.40 8.84 -9.85
C LEU A 98 5.04 9.67 -8.72
N HIS A 99 4.24 10.40 -7.96
CA HIS A 99 4.74 11.25 -6.89
C HIS A 99 5.23 10.47 -5.67
N LEU A 100 4.62 9.32 -5.35
CA LEU A 100 5.16 8.39 -4.35
C LEU A 100 6.54 7.88 -4.78
N ASN A 101 6.67 7.38 -6.01
CA ASN A 101 7.95 6.89 -6.50
C ASN A 101 9.03 7.97 -6.42
N GLN A 102 8.72 9.21 -6.83
CA GLN A 102 9.63 10.34 -6.72
C GLN A 102 10.01 10.68 -5.27
N ALA A 103 9.03 10.70 -4.36
CA ALA A 103 9.28 11.02 -2.95
C ALA A 103 10.15 9.96 -2.27
N LEU A 104 9.93 8.68 -2.60
CA LEU A 104 10.61 7.55 -1.98
C LEU A 104 12.07 7.37 -2.43
N ILE A 105 12.49 7.95 -3.56
CA ILE A 105 13.90 7.92 -4.01
C ILE A 105 14.86 8.44 -2.94
N ASN A 106 14.41 9.41 -2.12
CA ASN A 106 15.23 10.01 -1.06
C ASN A 106 15.16 9.25 0.28
N MET A 107 14.49 8.09 0.32
CA MET A 107 14.31 7.27 1.52
C MET A 107 15.08 5.95 1.36
N PRO A 108 16.34 5.82 1.82
CA PRO A 108 17.22 4.71 1.48
C PRO A 108 16.73 3.32 1.93
N ARG A 109 15.79 3.26 2.89
CA ARG A 109 15.20 2.02 3.41
C ARG A 109 13.77 1.79 2.93
N VAL A 110 13.31 2.60 1.98
CA VAL A 110 11.96 2.51 1.42
C VAL A 110 12.06 2.44 -0.10
N SER A 111 11.50 1.39 -0.67
CA SER A 111 11.39 1.22 -2.12
C SER A 111 9.94 1.33 -2.56
N PHE A 112 9.73 1.71 -3.83
CA PHE A 112 8.43 1.67 -4.47
C PHE A 112 8.35 0.41 -5.34
N HIS A 113 7.28 -0.36 -5.21
CA HIS A 113 7.10 -1.63 -5.91
C HIS A 113 5.74 -1.70 -6.59
N GLY A 114 5.71 -2.31 -7.77
CA GLY A 114 4.48 -2.59 -8.49
C GLY A 114 4.46 -1.99 -9.89
N LEU A 115 3.76 -2.70 -10.78
CA LEU A 115 3.62 -2.34 -12.17
C LEU A 115 2.72 -1.10 -12.32
N VAL A 116 3.27 -0.04 -12.90
CA VAL A 116 2.49 1.07 -13.45
C VAL A 116 1.78 0.57 -14.69
N GLY A 117 0.47 0.27 -14.63
CA GLY A 117 -0.18 -0.26 -15.82
C GLY A 117 -1.64 -0.67 -15.65
N PHE A 118 -2.20 -1.13 -16.77
CA PHE A 118 -3.55 -1.70 -16.87
C PHE A 118 -3.61 -3.05 -16.16
N CYS A 119 -4.63 -3.26 -15.32
CA CYS A 119 -4.91 -4.55 -14.69
C CYS A 119 -6.10 -5.22 -15.39
N PRO A 120 -5.91 -6.37 -16.08
CA PRO A 120 -6.99 -7.05 -16.78
C PRO A 120 -8.13 -7.50 -15.86
N ARG A 121 -9.37 -7.47 -16.37
CA ARG A 121 -10.57 -7.87 -15.62
C ARG A 121 -10.52 -9.28 -15.05
N TYR A 122 -9.89 -10.21 -15.75
CA TYR A 122 -9.79 -11.60 -15.29
C TYR A 122 -8.90 -11.77 -14.06
N LEU A 123 -8.19 -10.71 -13.62
CA LEU A 123 -7.41 -10.70 -12.37
C LEU A 123 -8.23 -10.23 -11.16
N HIS A 124 -9.43 -9.66 -11.36
CA HIS A 124 -10.29 -9.19 -10.28
C HIS A 124 -11.37 -10.20 -9.92
N ALA A 125 -11.76 -10.22 -8.64
CA ALA A 125 -12.93 -10.95 -8.16
C ALA A 125 -14.22 -10.14 -8.35
N ASP A 126 -14.17 -8.84 -8.03
CA ASP A 126 -15.34 -7.95 -7.99
C ASP A 126 -15.07 -6.56 -8.60
N GLY A 127 -13.94 -6.41 -9.30
CA GLY A 127 -13.49 -5.14 -9.87
C GLY A 127 -12.76 -4.21 -8.90
N VAL A 128 -12.62 -4.60 -7.63
CA VAL A 128 -11.85 -3.90 -6.59
C VAL A 128 -10.73 -4.80 -6.07
N HIS A 129 -11.08 -6.02 -5.66
CA HIS A 129 -10.19 -7.01 -5.08
C HIS A 129 -9.65 -7.97 -6.15
N PHE A 130 -8.41 -8.44 -5.98
CA PHE A 130 -7.85 -9.48 -6.84
C PHE A 130 -8.43 -10.85 -6.50
N ASN A 131 -8.61 -11.69 -7.53
CA ASN A 131 -8.81 -13.13 -7.35
C ASN A 131 -7.46 -13.84 -7.19
N SER A 132 -7.45 -15.17 -7.05
CA SER A 132 -6.22 -15.95 -6.85
C SER A 132 -5.20 -15.84 -7.99
N ARG A 133 -5.62 -15.48 -9.21
CA ARG A 133 -4.71 -15.16 -10.32
C ARG A 133 -4.14 -13.76 -10.18
N GLY A 134 -4.98 -12.78 -9.84
CA GLY A 134 -4.54 -11.41 -9.57
C GLY A 134 -3.56 -11.30 -8.41
N GLN A 135 -3.78 -12.05 -7.34
CA GLN A 135 -2.84 -12.09 -6.19
C GLN A 135 -1.46 -12.61 -6.61
N ARG A 136 -1.38 -13.67 -7.42
CA ARG A 136 -0.11 -14.21 -7.95
C ARG A 136 0.54 -13.33 -9.01
N TRP A 137 -0.23 -12.49 -9.68
CA TRP A 137 0.30 -11.51 -10.63
C TRP A 137 0.90 -10.29 -9.90
N PHE A 138 0.34 -9.96 -8.74
CA PHE A 138 0.72 -8.79 -7.96
C PHE A 138 1.91 -9.03 -7.01
N MET A 139 2.03 -10.24 -6.45
CA MET A 139 3.18 -10.68 -5.65
C MET A 139 4.35 -11.13 -6.53
#